data_AF-A0A395SYS5-F1
#
_entry.id   AF-A0A395SYS5-F1
#
_cell.length_a   1.000
_cell.length_b   1.000
_cell.length_c   1.000
_cell.angle_alpha   90.00
_cell.angle_beta   90.00
_cell.angle_gamma   90.00
#
_symmetry.space_group_name_H-M   'P 1'
#
loop_
_entity.id
_entity.type
_entity.pdbx_description
1 polymer ?
#
loop_
_entity_poly.entity_id
_entity_poly.type
_entity_poly.pdbx_seq_one_letter_code
_entity_poly.pdbx_strand_id
1 'polypeptide(L)'
;MKLLFSCSIVVAFLRIASGQQMGWLYPYDSHTLSDKCLLVLNTTIPGCSPELIVNIPTPESMAYDILDHEILSEVCHESCRTSLEKFRPQVLAACNTEMDAVAFTYKNTIYPPTYMIDLLLLSYEVYCYRDRDTGKFCDLQLAEWRVHRESDIPIVCEDCLLGPQRVQLQAPIGYNQDDANDFRSLTSSCSATGYEYATPTQYAMSANGSSSSNNDDYVVIPRLHM
;
A
#
# COMPACT_ATOMS: atom_id res chain seq x y z
N MET A 1 -32.64 -28.25 55.62
CA MET A 1 -31.63 -27.23 55.31
C MET A 1 -30.37 -27.91 54.79
N LYS A 2 -30.20 -27.96 53.47
CA LYS A 2 -28.93 -28.20 52.76
C LYS A 2 -29.12 -27.59 51.36
N LEU A 3 -28.67 -26.35 51.23
CA LEU A 3 -28.57 -25.61 49.96
C LEU A 3 -27.35 -26.14 49.22
N LEU A 4 -27.52 -26.63 48.00
CA LEU A 4 -26.41 -26.89 47.07
C LEU A 4 -26.45 -25.81 45.99
N PHE A 5 -25.47 -24.91 46.05
CA PHE A 5 -25.22 -23.88 45.06
C PHE A 5 -24.71 -24.49 43.76
N SER A 6 -25.41 -24.25 42.67
CA SER A 6 -24.94 -24.52 41.30
C SER A 6 -23.97 -23.41 40.89
N CYS A 7 -22.69 -23.75 40.75
CA CYS A 7 -21.66 -22.85 40.23
C CYS A 7 -21.66 -22.92 38.70
N SER A 8 -22.28 -21.94 38.04
CA SER A 8 -22.19 -21.79 36.59
C SER A 8 -20.81 -21.25 36.21
N ILE A 9 -19.95 -22.11 35.66
CA ILE A 9 -18.67 -21.70 35.09
C ILE A 9 -18.95 -20.99 33.76
N VAL A 10 -18.88 -19.66 33.77
CA VAL A 10 -18.82 -18.85 32.55
C VAL A 10 -17.42 -19.03 31.97
N VAL A 11 -17.29 -19.89 30.95
CA VAL A 11 -16.07 -19.99 30.16
C VAL A 11 -15.97 -18.74 29.30
N ALA A 12 -15.27 -17.72 29.79
CA ALA A 12 -14.84 -16.60 28.99
C ALA A 12 -13.82 -17.13 27.97
N PHE A 13 -14.27 -17.33 26.73
CA PHE A 13 -13.36 -17.50 25.59
C PHE A 13 -12.58 -16.21 25.44
N LEU A 14 -11.40 -16.15 26.07
CA LEU A 14 -10.34 -15.25 25.66
C LEU A 14 -10.02 -15.60 24.20
N ARG A 15 -10.54 -14.80 23.27
CA ARG A 15 -10.01 -14.73 21.91
C ARG A 15 -8.55 -14.34 22.08
N ILE A 16 -7.66 -15.32 21.99
CA ILE A 16 -6.24 -15.07 21.82
C ILE A 16 -6.14 -14.40 20.46
N ALA A 17 -6.13 -13.08 20.44
CA ALA A 17 -5.71 -12.34 19.27
C ALA A 17 -4.24 -12.70 19.09
N SER A 18 -3.92 -13.41 18.00
CA SER A 18 -2.56 -13.64 17.55
C SER A 18 -1.94 -12.29 17.20
N GLY A 19 -1.44 -11.60 18.22
CA GLY A 19 -0.75 -10.33 18.11
C GLY A 19 0.73 -10.58 17.83
N GLN A 20 1.06 -10.97 16.61
CA GLN A 20 2.43 -10.93 16.11
C GLN A 20 2.39 -10.28 14.73
N GLN A 21 2.73 -9.00 14.68
CA GLN A 21 3.21 -8.21 13.54
C GLN A 21 3.06 -8.95 12.20
N MET A 22 1.79 -9.07 11.76
CA MET A 22 1.35 -9.81 10.58
C MET A 22 2.19 -11.05 10.18
N GLY A 23 2.57 -11.93 11.12
CA GLY A 23 3.35 -13.14 10.83
C GLY A 23 4.78 -12.96 10.30
N TRP A 24 5.24 -11.72 10.04
CA TRP A 24 6.58 -11.40 9.57
C TRP A 24 7.11 -10.12 10.24
N LEU A 25 8.21 -10.26 10.98
CA LEU A 25 8.87 -9.14 11.66
C LEU A 25 9.84 -8.48 10.69
N TYR A 26 9.52 -7.26 10.22
CA TYR A 26 10.55 -6.43 9.58
C TYR A 26 11.64 -6.15 10.64
N PRO A 27 12.92 -6.40 10.36
CA PRO A 27 13.99 -6.38 11.36
C PRO A 27 14.43 -4.95 11.72
N TYR A 28 13.50 -4.13 12.23
CA TYR A 28 13.74 -2.74 12.64
C TYR A 28 14.86 -2.63 13.69
N ASP A 29 15.07 -3.68 14.50
CA ASP A 29 16.12 -3.74 15.51
C ASP A 29 17.55 -3.65 14.92
N SER A 30 17.70 -3.92 13.61
CA SER A 30 18.98 -3.78 12.91
C SER A 30 19.30 -2.34 12.48
N HIS A 31 18.36 -1.42 12.68
CA HIS A 31 18.49 -0.02 12.28
C HIS A 31 18.79 0.88 13.49
N THR A 32 19.46 2.01 13.25
CA THR A 32 19.70 3.05 14.26
C THR A 32 18.46 3.92 14.45
N LEU A 33 17.40 3.33 15.01
CA LEU A 33 16.16 4.00 15.36
C LEU A 33 16.18 4.43 16.83
N SER A 34 15.46 5.50 17.14
CA SER A 34 15.15 5.88 18.51
C SER A 34 14.30 4.80 19.19
N ASP A 35 14.51 4.57 20.50
CA ASP A 35 13.75 3.57 21.27
C ASP A 35 12.23 3.76 21.14
N LYS A 36 11.78 5.01 21.09
CA LYS A 36 10.36 5.36 20.93
C LYS A 36 9.82 4.95 19.56
N CYS A 37 10.58 5.18 18.50
CA CYS A 37 10.21 4.80 17.14
C CYS A 37 10.19 3.27 17.00
N LEU A 38 11.24 2.60 17.47
CA LEU A 38 11.37 1.15 17.42
C LEU A 38 10.23 0.45 18.16
N LEU A 39 9.88 0.92 19.37
CA LEU A 39 8.76 0.39 20.16
C LEU A 39 7.43 0.46 19.39
N VAL A 40 7.16 1.58 18.72
CA VAL A 40 5.93 1.72 17.94
C VAL A 40 5.97 0.83 16.70
N LEU A 41 7.07 0.83 15.94
CA LEU A 41 7.19 0.01 14.72
C LEU A 41 7.11 -1.51 14.99
N ASN A 42 7.53 -1.97 16.16
CA ASN A 42 7.40 -3.35 16.62
C ASN A 42 5.99 -3.70 17.17
N THR A 43 5.03 -2.77 17.09
CA THR A 43 3.65 -3.03 17.50
C THR A 43 2.92 -3.86 16.43
N THR A 44 2.09 -4.81 16.88
CA THR A 44 1.26 -5.59 15.95
C THR A 44 0.07 -4.77 15.45
N ILE A 45 -0.12 -4.75 14.13
CA ILE A 45 -1.30 -4.16 13.49
C ILE A 45 -2.40 -5.24 13.39
N PRO A 46 -3.51 -5.12 14.13
CA PRO A 46 -4.54 -6.15 14.15
C PRO A 46 -5.38 -6.13 12.87
N GLY A 47 -5.87 -7.31 12.46
CA GLY A 47 -6.86 -7.45 11.40
C GLY A 47 -6.32 -7.35 9.98
N CYS A 48 -5.00 -7.40 9.80
CA CYS A 48 -4.34 -7.50 8.50
C CYS A 48 -3.77 -8.90 8.28
N SER A 49 -4.01 -9.47 7.10
CA SER A 49 -3.38 -10.73 6.69
C SER A 49 -1.88 -10.52 6.41
N PRO A 50 -1.01 -11.48 6.79
CA PRO A 50 0.39 -11.52 6.31
C PRO A 50 0.52 -11.42 4.79
N GLU A 51 -0.47 -11.91 4.05
CA GLU A 51 -0.48 -11.87 2.59
C GLU A 51 -0.39 -10.45 2.03
N LEU A 52 -0.91 -9.43 2.75
CA LEU A 52 -0.76 -8.05 2.31
C LEU A 52 0.71 -7.62 2.30
N ILE A 53 1.50 -8.04 3.29
CA ILE A 53 2.94 -7.73 3.36
C ILE A 53 3.71 -8.49 2.29
N VAL A 54 3.38 -9.78 2.09
CA VAL A 54 4.08 -10.63 1.12
C VAL A 54 3.91 -10.12 -0.31
N ASN A 55 2.78 -9.48 -0.60
CA ASN A 55 2.45 -9.00 -1.94
C ASN A 55 2.69 -7.49 -2.13
N ILE A 56 3.33 -6.76 -1.21
CA ILE A 56 3.67 -5.34 -1.50
C ILE A 56 4.69 -5.23 -2.64
N PRO A 57 4.66 -4.15 -3.44
CA PRO A 57 5.66 -3.92 -4.46
C PRO A 57 7.00 -3.49 -3.83
N THR A 58 8.05 -3.47 -4.66
CA THR A 58 9.39 -3.09 -4.20
C THR A 58 9.64 -1.60 -4.42
N PRO A 59 10.61 -0.98 -3.72
CA PRO A 59 11.00 0.41 -4.00
C PRO A 59 11.53 0.64 -5.43
N GLU A 60 11.92 -0.42 -6.15
CA GLU A 60 12.41 -0.35 -7.54
C GLU A 60 11.29 -0.35 -8.57
N SER A 61 10.16 -0.98 -8.23
CA SER A 61 9.02 -1.17 -9.11
C SER A 61 7.76 -1.10 -8.28
N MET A 62 6.98 -0.04 -8.46
CA MET A 62 5.64 0.12 -7.86
C MET A 62 4.58 -0.67 -8.65
N ALA A 63 4.96 -1.79 -9.24
CA ALA A 63 4.06 -2.65 -10.00
C ALA A 63 3.40 -3.68 -9.08
N TYR A 64 2.09 -3.87 -9.25
CA TYR A 64 1.29 -4.81 -8.49
C TYR A 64 0.97 -6.03 -9.34
N ASP A 65 1.24 -7.22 -8.80
CA ASP A 65 0.83 -8.48 -9.42
C ASP A 65 -0.69 -8.67 -9.35
N ILE A 66 -1.25 -9.59 -10.13
CA ILE A 66 -2.67 -9.94 -10.03
C ILE A 66 -2.85 -11.03 -8.98
N LEU A 67 -3.65 -10.76 -7.95
CA LEU A 67 -3.96 -11.71 -6.89
C LEU A 67 -5.17 -12.58 -7.25
N ASP A 68 -5.16 -13.81 -6.74
CA ASP A 68 -6.30 -14.71 -6.89
C ASP A 68 -7.38 -14.46 -5.80
N HIS A 69 -8.48 -15.20 -5.91
CA HIS A 69 -9.61 -15.05 -4.99
C HIS A 69 -9.25 -15.39 -3.54
N GLU A 70 -8.39 -16.38 -3.33
CA GLU A 70 -8.01 -16.81 -1.98
C GLU A 70 -7.26 -15.68 -1.28
N ILE A 71 -6.21 -15.13 -1.92
CA ILE A 71 -5.41 -14.04 -1.36
C ILE A 71 -6.25 -12.77 -1.18
N LEU A 72 -7.06 -12.38 -2.18
CA LEU A 72 -7.92 -11.20 -2.07
C LEU A 72 -8.92 -11.32 -0.92
N SER A 73 -9.42 -12.52 -0.66
CA SER A 73 -10.36 -12.76 0.45
C SER A 73 -9.73 -12.57 1.82
N GLU A 74 -8.41 -12.73 1.94
CA GLU A 74 -7.66 -12.50 3.17
C GLU A 74 -7.16 -11.05 3.31
N VAL A 75 -6.78 -10.42 2.20
CA VAL A 75 -6.21 -9.07 2.19
C VAL A 75 -7.29 -8.01 2.31
N CYS A 76 -8.43 -8.18 1.62
CA CYS A 76 -9.45 -7.14 1.46
C CYS A 76 -10.47 -7.09 2.59
N HIS A 77 -9.95 -6.91 3.80
CA HIS A 77 -10.73 -6.62 4.99
C HIS A 77 -10.58 -5.16 5.44
N GLU A 78 -11.70 -4.45 5.55
CA GLU A 78 -11.73 -3.04 5.99
C GLU A 78 -11.11 -2.83 7.38
N SER A 79 -11.13 -3.86 8.24
CA SER A 79 -10.45 -3.84 9.53
C SER A 79 -8.94 -3.61 9.39
N CYS A 80 -8.30 -4.17 8.36
CA CYS A 80 -6.87 -3.97 8.13
C CYS A 80 -6.59 -2.51 7.77
N ARG A 81 -7.28 -1.99 6.75
CA ARG A 81 -7.18 -0.59 6.33
C ARG A 81 -7.37 0.36 7.51
N THR A 82 -8.43 0.16 8.29
CA THR A 82 -8.73 0.99 9.47
C THR A 82 -7.61 0.93 10.51
N SER A 83 -7.02 -0.25 10.75
CA SER A 83 -5.89 -0.40 11.66
C SER A 83 -4.64 0.32 11.16
N LEU A 84 -4.33 0.22 9.86
CA LEU A 84 -3.21 0.92 9.23
C LEU A 84 -3.37 2.45 9.31
N GLU A 85 -4.56 2.97 8.97
CA GLU A 85 -4.88 4.41 9.05
C GLU A 85 -4.72 4.95 10.48
N LYS A 86 -5.08 4.16 11.50
CA LYS A 86 -4.90 4.52 12.92
C LYS A 86 -3.46 4.40 13.40
N PHE A 87 -2.69 3.49 12.83
CA PHE A 87 -1.31 3.24 13.22
C PHE A 87 -0.35 4.28 12.63
N ARG A 88 -0.58 4.70 11.38
CA ARG A 88 0.21 5.74 10.69
C ARG A 88 0.51 7.00 11.54
N PRO A 89 -0.47 7.69 12.15
CA PRO A 89 -0.20 8.87 12.98
C PRO A 89 0.57 8.54 14.27
N GLN A 90 0.51 7.31 14.78
CA GLN A 90 1.28 6.91 15.95
C GLN A 90 2.77 6.82 15.61
N VAL A 91 3.10 6.28 14.44
CA VAL A 91 4.47 6.26 13.91
C VAL A 91 4.98 7.69 13.72
N LEU A 92 4.20 8.57 13.09
CA LEU A 92 4.58 9.99 12.92
C LEU A 92 4.84 10.71 14.26
N ALA A 93 4.07 10.40 15.30
CA ALA A 93 4.25 11.01 16.61
C ALA A 93 5.43 10.41 17.42
N ALA A 94 5.87 9.20 17.05
CA ALA A 94 6.91 8.47 17.76
C ALA A 94 8.29 8.66 17.14
N CYS A 95 8.39 8.70 15.82
CA CYS A 95 9.63 8.72 15.08
C CYS A 95 10.09 10.15 14.75
N ASN A 96 11.40 10.37 14.84
CA ASN A 96 12.05 11.60 14.43
C ASN A 96 12.28 11.59 12.90
N THR A 97 11.70 12.53 12.18
CA THR A 97 11.76 12.59 10.70
C THR A 97 13.12 12.98 10.13
N GLU A 98 14.08 13.37 10.97
CA GLU A 98 15.47 13.65 10.57
C GLU A 98 16.40 12.49 10.93
N MET A 99 16.29 11.96 12.16
CA MET A 99 17.14 10.87 12.64
C MET A 99 16.64 9.50 12.19
N ASP A 100 15.39 9.16 12.50
CA ASP A 100 14.83 7.83 12.25
C ASP A 100 14.58 7.60 10.77
N ALA A 101 14.29 8.65 10.00
CA ALA A 101 14.08 8.56 8.55
C ALA A 101 15.31 8.01 7.81
N VAL A 102 16.53 8.27 8.30
CA VAL A 102 17.77 7.77 7.69
C VAL A 102 17.81 6.23 7.68
N ALA A 103 17.15 5.56 8.63
CA ALA A 103 17.02 4.10 8.64
C ALA A 103 16.25 3.57 7.42
N PHE A 104 15.44 4.41 6.78
CA PHE A 104 14.63 4.11 5.60
C PHE A 104 15.26 4.72 4.35
N THR A 105 16.59 4.63 4.23
CA THR A 105 17.30 5.06 3.03
C THR A 105 17.38 3.89 2.05
N TYR A 106 16.96 4.12 0.81
CA TYR A 106 17.19 3.20 -0.29
C TYR A 106 17.81 3.97 -1.47
N LYS A 107 18.96 3.48 -1.96
CA LYS A 107 19.86 4.24 -2.85
C LYS A 107 20.19 5.61 -2.23
N ASN A 108 19.84 6.71 -2.91
CA ASN A 108 20.08 8.08 -2.46
C ASN A 108 18.79 8.78 -2.01
N THR A 109 17.78 8.01 -1.61
CA THR A 109 16.46 8.52 -1.23
C THR A 109 16.15 8.12 0.21
N ILE A 110 15.86 9.12 1.04
CA ILE A 110 15.43 8.98 2.43
C ILE A 110 13.90 9.00 2.45
N TYR A 111 13.31 7.89 2.87
CA TYR A 111 11.86 7.77 3.03
C TYR A 111 11.43 8.11 4.47
N PRO A 112 10.18 8.57 4.68
CA PRO A 112 9.69 8.84 6.02
C PRO A 112 9.56 7.53 6.82
N PRO A 113 9.60 7.59 8.17
CA PRO A 113 9.36 6.42 9.01
C PRO A 113 8.01 5.74 8.79
N THR A 114 7.04 6.42 8.16
CA THR A 114 5.75 5.85 7.75
C THR A 114 5.82 4.99 6.48
N TYR A 115 6.98 4.87 5.83
CA TYR A 115 7.14 4.25 4.52
C TYR A 115 6.38 2.93 4.38
N MET A 116 6.61 2.01 5.31
CA MET A 116 6.00 0.68 5.27
C MET A 116 4.48 0.74 5.43
N ILE A 117 3.97 1.61 6.29
CA ILE A 117 2.53 1.75 6.54
C ILE A 117 1.85 2.35 5.30
N ASP A 118 2.49 3.34 4.69
CA ASP A 118 1.97 4.03 3.51
C ASP A 118 1.96 3.11 2.29
N LEU A 119 2.97 2.24 2.17
CA LEU A 119 3.03 1.19 1.15
C LEU A 119 1.93 0.14 1.33
N LEU A 120 1.69 -0.31 2.57
CA LEU A 120 0.62 -1.26 2.87
C LEU A 120 -0.77 -0.67 2.61
N LEU A 121 -0.98 0.60 2.95
CA LEU A 121 -2.22 1.32 2.64
C LEU A 121 -2.43 1.41 1.12
N LEU A 122 -1.42 1.85 0.36
CA LEU A 122 -1.54 1.90 -1.09
C LEU A 122 -1.80 0.52 -1.68
N SER A 123 -1.11 -0.51 -1.21
CA SER A 123 -1.29 -1.89 -1.67
C SER A 123 -2.72 -2.37 -1.41
N TYR A 124 -3.28 -2.07 -0.24
CA TYR A 124 -4.68 -2.34 0.05
C TYR A 124 -5.62 -1.62 -0.93
N GLU A 125 -5.42 -0.32 -1.18
CA GLU A 125 -6.29 0.44 -2.09
C GLU A 125 -6.23 -0.08 -3.53
N VAL A 126 -5.08 -0.61 -3.97
CA VAL A 126 -4.89 -1.18 -5.31
C VAL A 126 -5.52 -2.58 -5.39
N TYR A 127 -5.12 -3.51 -4.52
CA TYR A 127 -5.61 -4.89 -4.57
C TYR A 127 -7.12 -5.00 -4.34
N CYS A 128 -7.64 -4.18 -3.44
CA CYS A 128 -9.04 -4.20 -3.08
C CYS A 128 -9.89 -3.27 -3.93
N TYR A 129 -9.30 -2.69 -4.99
CA TYR A 129 -10.04 -1.90 -5.96
C TYR A 129 -11.08 -2.78 -6.65
N ARG A 130 -12.31 -2.25 -6.73
CA ARG A 130 -13.44 -2.89 -7.37
C ARG A 130 -13.87 -2.08 -8.55
N ASP A 131 -14.14 -2.77 -9.64
CA ASP A 131 -14.72 -2.21 -10.85
C ASP A 131 -15.99 -1.43 -10.49
N ARG A 132 -16.05 -0.16 -10.91
CA ARG A 132 -17.16 0.73 -10.53
C ARG A 132 -18.52 0.27 -11.05
N ASP A 133 -18.54 -0.43 -12.18
CA ASP A 133 -19.79 -0.84 -12.82
C ASP A 133 -20.30 -2.19 -12.29
N THR A 134 -19.41 -3.16 -12.10
CA THR A 134 -19.79 -4.53 -11.68
C THR A 134 -19.61 -4.79 -10.20
N GLY A 135 -18.78 -4.00 -9.50
CA GLY A 135 -18.40 -4.23 -8.11
C GLY A 135 -17.48 -5.45 -7.89
N LYS A 136 -17.03 -6.11 -8.95
CA LYS A 136 -16.06 -7.22 -8.88
C LYS A 136 -14.68 -6.68 -8.50
N PHE A 137 -13.88 -7.50 -7.82
CA PHE A 137 -12.46 -7.19 -7.65
C PHE A 137 -11.79 -7.14 -9.01
N CYS A 138 -10.98 -6.12 -9.23
CA CYS A 138 -10.39 -5.90 -10.53
C CYS A 138 -9.37 -6.97 -10.92
N ASP A 139 -8.61 -7.48 -9.96
CA ASP A 139 -7.70 -8.61 -10.17
C ASP A 139 -8.43 -9.86 -10.69
N LEU A 140 -9.59 -10.18 -10.12
CA LEU A 140 -10.41 -11.31 -10.57
C LEU A 140 -10.99 -11.08 -11.96
N GLN A 141 -11.43 -9.85 -12.23
CA GLN A 141 -11.99 -9.49 -13.52
C GLN A 141 -10.93 -9.50 -14.62
N LEU A 142 -9.71 -9.05 -14.32
CA LEU A 142 -8.57 -9.12 -15.22
C LEU A 142 -8.14 -10.56 -15.48
N ALA A 143 -8.13 -11.41 -14.45
CA ALA A 143 -7.88 -12.84 -14.60
C ALA A 143 -8.94 -13.50 -15.50
N GLU A 144 -10.22 -13.16 -15.34
CA GLU A 144 -11.33 -13.62 -16.19
C GLU A 144 -11.13 -13.19 -17.65
N TRP A 145 -10.79 -11.92 -17.88
CA TRP A 145 -10.60 -11.33 -19.21
C TRP A 145 -9.41 -11.89 -19.99
N ARG A 146 -8.40 -12.46 -19.31
CA ARG A 146 -7.32 -13.21 -19.97
C ARG A 146 -7.82 -14.47 -20.67
N VAL A 147 -8.93 -15.04 -20.20
CA VAL A 147 -9.53 -16.24 -20.77
C VAL A 147 -10.61 -15.86 -21.78
N HIS A 148 -11.56 -15.00 -21.36
CA HIS A 148 -12.67 -14.59 -22.19
C HIS A 148 -13.17 -13.21 -21.79
N ARG A 149 -13.46 -12.37 -22.79
CA ARG A 149 -13.97 -11.01 -22.58
C ARG A 149 -14.94 -10.62 -23.68
N GLU A 150 -16.15 -10.23 -23.28
CA GLU A 150 -17.23 -9.78 -24.16
C GLU A 150 -17.42 -8.26 -24.07
N SER A 151 -16.35 -7.50 -24.35
CA SER A 151 -16.39 -6.04 -24.35
C SER A 151 -15.57 -5.52 -25.53
N ASP A 152 -16.12 -4.56 -26.26
CA ASP A 152 -15.43 -3.87 -27.36
C ASP A 152 -14.56 -2.70 -26.86
N ILE A 153 -14.66 -2.37 -25.57
CA ILE A 153 -13.82 -1.34 -24.95
C ILE A 153 -12.37 -1.85 -24.98
N PRO A 154 -11.36 -1.04 -25.31
CA PRO A 154 -9.97 -1.45 -25.15
C PRO A 154 -9.67 -1.78 -23.68
N ILE A 155 -8.96 -2.88 -23.39
CA ILE A 155 -8.69 -3.28 -21.98
C ILE A 155 -8.00 -2.18 -21.17
N VAL A 156 -7.13 -1.39 -21.80
CA VAL A 156 -6.43 -0.25 -21.17
C VAL A 156 -7.37 0.89 -20.76
N CYS A 157 -8.58 0.92 -21.31
CA CYS A 157 -9.62 1.90 -21.00
C CYS A 157 -10.62 1.38 -19.96
N GLU A 158 -10.50 0.12 -19.53
CA GLU A 158 -11.37 -0.44 -18.49
C GLU A 158 -11.05 0.15 -17.12
N ASP A 159 -12.06 0.23 -16.26
CA ASP A 159 -11.92 0.78 -14.92
C ASP A 159 -10.91 0.01 -14.08
N CYS A 160 -10.81 -1.30 -14.29
CA CYS A 160 -9.82 -2.15 -13.64
C CYS A 160 -8.36 -1.87 -14.01
N LEU A 161 -8.10 -1.07 -15.05
CA LEU A 161 -6.77 -0.57 -15.39
C LEU A 161 -6.61 0.88 -14.96
N LEU A 162 -7.62 1.71 -15.23
CA LEU A 162 -7.54 3.14 -14.98
C LEU A 162 -7.68 3.51 -13.49
N GLY A 163 -8.55 2.80 -12.77
CA GLY A 163 -8.85 3.03 -11.36
C GLY A 163 -7.64 2.81 -10.45
N PRO A 164 -7.00 1.63 -10.49
CA PRO A 164 -5.78 1.38 -9.73
C PRO A 164 -4.61 2.31 -10.08
N GLN A 165 -4.45 2.69 -11.35
CA GLN A 165 -3.43 3.68 -11.75
C GLN A 165 -3.71 5.06 -11.14
N ARG A 166 -4.97 5.51 -11.16
CA ARG A 166 -5.38 6.75 -10.47
C ARG A 166 -5.07 6.70 -8.98
N VAL A 167 -5.37 5.58 -8.32
CA VAL A 167 -5.09 5.37 -6.89
C VAL A 167 -3.58 5.50 -6.61
N GLN A 168 -2.74 4.86 -7.43
CA GLN A 168 -1.28 4.97 -7.33
C GLN A 168 -0.79 6.41 -7.52
N LEU A 169 -1.28 7.11 -8.55
CA LEU A 169 -0.87 8.49 -8.84
C LEU A 169 -1.39 9.51 -7.81
N GLN A 170 -2.47 9.19 -7.10
CA GLN A 170 -2.95 10.00 -5.98
C GLN A 170 -2.07 9.83 -4.74
N ALA A 171 -1.38 8.70 -4.61
CA ALA A 171 -0.54 8.43 -3.46
C ALA A 171 0.82 9.15 -3.59
N PRO A 172 1.31 9.81 -2.54
CA PRO A 172 2.65 10.42 -2.57
C PRO A 172 3.77 9.41 -2.78
N ILE A 173 3.60 8.18 -2.29
CA ILE A 173 4.56 7.10 -2.45
C ILE A 173 4.56 6.61 -3.90
N GLY A 174 5.73 6.61 -4.54
CA GLY A 174 5.89 6.13 -5.91
C GLY A 174 5.39 7.08 -7.00
N TYR A 175 4.89 8.28 -6.66
CA TYR A 175 4.48 9.25 -7.67
C TYR A 175 5.64 9.64 -8.60
N ASN A 176 5.40 9.52 -9.89
CA ASN A 176 6.28 9.98 -10.96
C ASN A 176 5.49 10.86 -11.94
N GLN A 177 6.09 11.98 -12.34
CA GLN A 177 5.48 12.92 -13.28
C GLN A 177 5.30 12.33 -14.68
N ASP A 178 6.15 11.40 -15.10
CA ASP A 178 6.05 10.74 -16.40
C ASP A 178 4.84 9.80 -16.44
N ASP A 179 4.66 8.96 -15.41
CA ASP A 179 3.48 8.10 -15.26
C ASP A 179 2.19 8.92 -15.22
N ALA A 180 2.21 10.09 -14.55
CA ALA A 180 1.10 11.03 -14.55
C ALA A 180 0.77 11.59 -15.95
N ASN A 181 1.79 11.84 -16.78
CA ASN A 181 1.63 12.32 -18.14
C ASN A 181 1.08 11.21 -19.07
N ASP A 182 1.58 9.99 -18.91
CA ASP A 182 1.12 8.81 -19.64
C ASP A 182 -0.33 8.50 -19.28
N PHE A 183 -0.67 8.51 -17.99
CA PHE A 183 -2.04 8.30 -17.52
C PHE A 183 -3.02 9.36 -18.05
N ARG A 184 -2.62 10.64 -18.06
CA ARG A 184 -3.43 11.72 -18.65
C ARG A 184 -3.65 11.51 -20.16
N SER A 185 -2.63 11.04 -20.87
CA SER A 185 -2.74 10.76 -22.31
C SER A 185 -3.66 9.56 -22.55
N LEU A 186 -3.53 8.52 -21.73
CA LEU A 186 -4.38 7.33 -21.76
C LEU A 186 -5.85 7.68 -21.49
N THR A 187 -6.17 8.36 -20.39
CA THR A 187 -7.55 8.72 -20.04
C THR A 187 -8.18 9.60 -21.12
N SER A 188 -7.41 10.52 -21.71
CA SER A 188 -7.84 11.34 -22.84
C SER A 188 -8.17 10.47 -24.07
N SER A 189 -7.29 9.55 -24.45
CA SER A 189 -7.52 8.63 -25.58
C SER A 189 -8.73 7.72 -25.37
N CYS A 190 -9.01 7.36 -24.13
CA CYS A 190 -10.17 6.56 -23.74
C CYS A 190 -11.45 7.39 -23.61
N SER A 191 -11.39 8.72 -23.74
CA SER A 191 -12.48 9.65 -23.41
C SER A 191 -13.06 9.41 -22.01
N ALA A 192 -12.20 8.99 -21.09
CA ALA A 192 -12.55 8.54 -19.75
C ALA A 192 -12.67 9.73 -18.78
N THR A 193 -13.67 9.70 -17.89
CA THR A 193 -13.91 10.74 -16.88
C THR A 193 -14.01 10.15 -15.48
N GLY A 194 -13.87 10.99 -14.43
CA GLY A 194 -13.90 10.53 -13.05
C GLY A 194 -12.59 9.89 -12.59
N TYR A 195 -11.50 10.12 -13.33
CA TYR A 195 -10.15 9.66 -12.99
C TYR A 195 -9.22 10.79 -12.56
N GLU A 196 -9.78 11.94 -12.17
CA GLU A 196 -9.03 13.06 -11.65
C GLU A 196 -8.44 12.71 -10.26
N TYR A 197 -7.26 13.25 -9.98
CA TYR A 197 -6.60 13.13 -8.69
C TYR A 197 -5.83 14.41 -8.38
N ALA A 198 -5.61 14.69 -7.10
CA ALA A 198 -4.73 15.77 -6.69
C ALA A 198 -3.28 15.32 -6.80
N THR A 199 -2.43 16.12 -7.44
CA THR A 199 -0.98 15.88 -7.45
C THR A 199 -0.46 15.86 -6.01
N PRO A 200 0.19 14.78 -5.57
CA PRO A 200 0.67 14.67 -4.20
C PRO A 200 1.88 15.58 -3.95
N THR A 201 2.11 15.89 -2.69
CA THR A 201 3.35 16.55 -2.26
C THR A 201 4.53 15.59 -2.33
N GLN A 202 5.75 16.14 -2.41
CA GLN A 202 6.97 15.35 -2.35
C GLN A 202 6.99 14.44 -1.10
N TYR A 203 7.23 13.16 -1.32
CA TYR A 203 7.14 12.13 -0.28
C TYR A 203 8.49 11.80 0.37
N ALA A 204 9.55 11.77 -0.43
CA ALA A 204 10.89 11.37 0.00
C ALA A 204 11.92 12.46 -0.33
N MET A 205 13.00 12.51 0.43
CA MET A 205 14.06 13.50 0.29
C MET A 205 15.32 12.86 -0.29
N SER A 206 16.09 13.61 -1.07
CA SER A 206 17.40 13.16 -1.54
C SER A 206 18.40 13.16 -0.38
N ALA A 207 19.20 12.09 -0.25
CA ALA A 207 20.18 11.91 0.83
C ALA A 207 21.36 12.89 0.76
N ASN A 208 21.58 13.56 -0.38
CA ASN A 208 22.52 14.67 -0.49
C ASN A 208 21.89 15.94 0.09
N GLY A 209 22.13 16.19 1.38
CA GLY A 209 21.67 17.40 2.04
C GLY A 209 22.23 18.69 1.40
N SER A 210 21.38 19.72 1.37
CA SER A 210 21.64 21.14 1.07
C SER A 210 21.82 21.55 -0.41
N SER A 211 21.10 22.63 -0.75
CA SER A 211 20.97 23.33 -2.04
C SER A 211 22.19 23.34 -2.96
N SER A 212 21.98 23.09 -4.26
CA SER A 212 22.72 23.72 -5.37
C SER A 212 21.95 23.57 -6.69
N SER A 213 21.74 24.70 -7.35
CA SER A 213 21.14 24.86 -8.67
C SER A 213 21.96 24.23 -9.81
N ASN A 214 21.26 24.06 -10.93
CA ASN A 214 21.69 24.06 -12.34
C ASN A 214 22.23 22.76 -12.98
N ASN A 215 21.61 22.44 -14.13
CA ASN A 215 22.15 21.93 -15.41
C ASN A 215 23.15 20.76 -15.35
N ASP A 216 23.01 19.66 -16.10
CA ASP A 216 22.61 19.50 -17.50
C ASP A 216 22.20 18.03 -17.74
N ASP A 217 21.31 17.88 -18.71
CA ASP A 217 21.26 16.86 -19.77
C ASP A 217 21.90 15.47 -19.52
N TYR A 218 21.09 14.40 -19.52
CA TYR A 218 21.32 13.23 -20.36
C TYR A 218 20.02 12.43 -20.56
N VAL A 219 19.60 12.38 -21.82
CA VAL A 219 18.56 11.52 -22.40
C VAL A 219 18.91 10.02 -22.28
N VAL A 220 17.99 9.20 -21.76
CA VAL A 220 17.85 7.78 -22.18
C VAL A 220 16.36 7.40 -22.23
N ILE A 221 15.86 7.16 -23.44
CA ILE A 221 14.61 6.48 -23.84
C ILE A 221 15.06 5.21 -24.61
N PRO A 222 14.29 4.09 -24.75
CA PRO A 222 13.15 3.50 -24.02
C PRO A 222 13.38 2.00 -23.66
N ARG A 223 12.45 1.35 -22.92
CA ARG A 223 11.60 0.25 -23.49
C ARG A 223 10.66 -0.43 -22.48
N LEU A 224 9.37 -0.29 -22.78
CA LEU A 224 8.31 -1.30 -22.73
C LEU A 224 8.81 -2.75 -22.88
N HIS A 225 8.29 -3.66 -22.05
CA HIS A 225 7.90 -5.01 -22.51
C HIS A 225 6.67 -5.52 -21.74
N MET A 226 5.58 -5.61 -22.50
CA MET A 226 4.38 -6.48 -22.41
C MET A 226 3.52 -6.46 -21.15
#